data_AF-A0A8H4PNU3-F1
#
_entry.id   AF-A0A8H4PNU3-F1
#
_cell.length_a   1.000
_cell.length_b   1.000
_cell.length_c   1.000
_cell.angle_alpha   90.00
_cell.angle_beta   90.00
_cell.angle_gamma   90.00
#
_symmetry.space_group_name_H-M   'P 1'
#
loop_
_entity.id
_entity.type
_entity.pdbx_description
1 polymer ?
#
loop_
_entity_poly.entity_id
_entity_poly.type
_entity_poly.pdbx_seq_one_letter_code
_entity_poly.pdbx_strand_id
1 'polypeptide(L)'
;MSGPFYNQRSSNSSRSSLRTMQTMSIITQYSDAYNPGALPKGPLRVPQKHPRRSAGPGYYPSPYVNPEPTTEADVLPSTEVQVLPSKEGESDRTEAPSAPQIEESTGEDEERGWFAHRKRSSRFLIFVGIAAVILVGLAVGLSVGLRTSGTTAGTPESSRSIFPAGSYAVKTSLKKTSTKCTSRSSTWNCESFDDSSTTLHWNIQSRGLAAFTISSKQNPLTPSFSDVDLKLVDGNRPTERLVFFLPMTKVVVPSDGATPSNRAAKCQYRDVVLRGTLYTRWRDGRGIPAPGQQQQHAAWPGDIEISQLMNSTIGQPTCVDNSGTQIADVQAAQGSCECFFSSEDQATGNTAANE
;
A
#
# COMPACT_ATOMS: atom_id res chain seq x y z
N MET A 1 -70.78 -13.03 30.51
CA MET A 1 -72.22 -12.79 30.25
C MET A 1 -72.44 -12.88 28.76
N SER A 2 -73.29 -13.83 28.40
CA SER A 2 -73.61 -14.33 27.06
C SER A 2 -74.54 -13.38 26.31
N GLY A 3 -74.48 -13.36 24.98
CA GLY A 3 -75.61 -12.90 24.15
C GLY A 3 -75.26 -12.65 22.67
N PRO A 4 -76.11 -13.04 21.70
CA PRO A 4 -75.66 -13.67 20.45
C PRO A 4 -76.17 -13.05 19.13
N PHE A 5 -75.61 -13.57 18.03
CA PHE A 5 -76.15 -13.80 16.67
C PHE A 5 -77.55 -13.26 16.28
N TYR A 6 -77.69 -12.68 15.07
CA TYR A 6 -78.21 -13.37 13.87
C TYR A 6 -78.41 -12.47 12.62
N ASN A 7 -78.34 -13.13 11.45
CA ASN A 7 -79.04 -12.88 10.16
C ASN A 7 -78.59 -11.72 9.25
N GLN A 8 -78.70 -11.75 7.92
CA GLN A 8 -78.87 -12.74 6.83
C GLN A 8 -79.07 -11.87 5.57
N ARG A 9 -78.41 -12.16 4.43
CA ARG A 9 -79.03 -12.18 3.07
C ARG A 9 -77.99 -12.35 1.95
N SER A 10 -77.86 -13.60 1.52
CA SER A 10 -78.24 -14.13 0.19
C SER A 10 -78.27 -13.23 -1.06
N SER A 11 -77.45 -13.66 -2.03
CA SER A 11 -77.79 -14.01 -3.43
C SER A 11 -77.97 -12.92 -4.50
N ASN A 12 -77.11 -12.95 -5.52
CA ASN A 12 -77.43 -13.45 -6.88
C ASN A 12 -76.20 -13.34 -7.80
N SER A 13 -75.76 -14.44 -8.44
CA SER A 13 -76.00 -14.81 -9.86
C SER A 13 -75.20 -13.92 -10.83
N SER A 14 -74.45 -14.36 -11.85
CA SER A 14 -74.37 -15.63 -12.55
C SER A 14 -73.30 -15.50 -13.66
N ARG A 15 -72.91 -16.64 -14.24
CA ARG A 15 -72.47 -16.86 -15.64
C ARG A 15 -71.01 -16.60 -16.05
N SER A 16 -70.25 -17.69 -16.00
CA SER A 16 -69.72 -18.43 -17.17
C SER A 16 -69.22 -17.64 -18.39
N SER A 17 -67.93 -17.85 -18.73
CA SER A 17 -67.60 -18.41 -20.06
C SER A 17 -66.25 -19.13 -20.03
N LEU A 18 -66.29 -20.38 -20.51
CA LEU A 18 -65.15 -21.21 -20.88
C LEU A 18 -64.47 -20.60 -22.11
N ARG A 19 -63.14 -20.51 -22.12
CA ARG A 19 -62.34 -20.63 -23.33
C ARG A 19 -61.21 -21.63 -23.11
N THR A 20 -61.48 -22.82 -23.60
CA THR A 20 -60.64 -23.62 -24.50
C THR A 20 -59.13 -23.59 -24.25
N MET A 21 -58.64 -24.75 -23.83
CA MET A 21 -57.26 -25.20 -23.94
C MET A 21 -56.68 -24.89 -25.33
N GLN A 22 -55.55 -24.20 -25.36
CA GLN A 22 -54.56 -24.37 -26.42
C GLN A 22 -53.33 -24.99 -25.79
N THR A 23 -53.26 -26.30 -25.98
CA THR A 23 -52.08 -27.14 -25.88
C THR A 23 -50.98 -26.56 -26.77
N MET A 24 -49.95 -25.96 -26.17
CA MET A 24 -48.72 -25.70 -26.91
C MET A 24 -47.98 -27.03 -27.09
N SER A 25 -47.57 -27.26 -28.34
CA SER A 25 -46.84 -28.42 -28.80
C SER A 25 -45.49 -28.53 -28.08
N ILE A 26 -45.27 -29.70 -27.48
CA ILE A 26 -43.97 -30.25 -27.13
C ILE A 26 -43.10 -30.26 -28.39
N ILE A 27 -42.05 -29.45 -28.41
CA ILE A 27 -40.93 -29.61 -29.36
C ILE A 27 -40.01 -30.67 -28.74
N THR A 28 -40.34 -31.93 -29.00
CA THR A 28 -39.35 -33.01 -29.00
C THR A 28 -39.02 -33.29 -30.46
N GLN A 29 -37.78 -32.95 -30.83
CA GLN A 29 -36.95 -33.50 -31.92
C GLN A 29 -36.02 -32.38 -32.40
N TYR A 30 -34.72 -32.51 -32.12
CA TYR A 30 -33.71 -32.88 -33.11
C TYR A 30 -32.35 -32.93 -32.40
N SER A 31 -31.98 -34.15 -32.00
CA SER A 31 -30.61 -34.63 -32.14
C SER A 31 -30.20 -34.53 -33.61
N ASP A 32 -28.90 -34.35 -33.86
CA ASP A 32 -28.24 -34.32 -35.18
C ASP A 32 -28.00 -32.93 -35.79
N ALA A 33 -27.05 -32.20 -35.18
CA ALA A 33 -26.22 -31.25 -35.91
C ALA A 33 -24.79 -31.20 -35.34
N TYR A 34 -24.18 -32.37 -35.09
CA TYR A 34 -22.73 -32.46 -35.11
C TYR A 34 -22.32 -32.44 -36.59
N ASN A 35 -22.03 -31.24 -37.11
CA ASN A 35 -21.47 -31.07 -38.45
C ASN A 35 -19.95 -30.93 -38.31
N PRO A 36 -19.16 -32.01 -38.44
CA PRO A 36 -17.70 -31.92 -38.44
C PRO A 36 -17.13 -31.27 -39.73
N GLY A 37 -18.00 -30.79 -40.63
CA GLY A 37 -17.64 -30.16 -41.90
C GLY A 37 -17.58 -28.63 -41.89
N ALA A 38 -17.86 -27.95 -40.79
CA ALA A 38 -17.82 -26.47 -40.70
C ALA A 38 -16.41 -25.89 -40.48
N LEU A 39 -15.37 -26.56 -40.99
CA LEU A 39 -14.03 -25.97 -41.10
C LEU A 39 -13.93 -25.26 -42.46
N PRO A 40 -13.71 -23.94 -42.49
CA PRO A 40 -13.47 -23.25 -43.76
C PRO A 40 -12.19 -23.80 -44.38
N LYS A 41 -12.33 -24.55 -45.49
CA LYS A 41 -11.21 -25.00 -46.35
C LYS A 41 -10.68 -23.84 -47.21
N GLY A 42 -10.43 -22.69 -46.60
CA GLY A 42 -9.72 -21.57 -47.22
C GLY A 42 -8.25 -21.59 -46.79
N PRO A 43 -7.28 -21.31 -47.68
CA PRO A 43 -5.91 -21.12 -47.24
C PRO A 43 -5.88 -19.99 -46.21
N LEU A 44 -5.32 -20.29 -45.03
CA LEU A 44 -4.99 -19.30 -44.00
C LEU A 44 -4.18 -18.19 -44.66
N ARG A 45 -4.81 -17.03 -44.85
CA ARG A 45 -4.10 -15.80 -45.22
C ARG A 45 -3.27 -15.39 -44.02
N VAL A 46 -2.02 -15.80 -44.03
CA VAL A 46 -0.98 -15.28 -43.14
C VAL A 46 -0.94 -13.76 -43.35
N PRO A 47 -1.04 -12.94 -42.29
CA PRO A 47 -0.83 -11.51 -42.40
C PRO A 47 0.57 -11.27 -42.98
N GLN A 48 0.65 -10.75 -44.20
CA GLN A 48 1.92 -10.31 -44.77
C GLN A 48 2.45 -9.18 -43.88
N LYS A 49 3.63 -9.41 -43.29
CA LYS A 49 4.44 -8.37 -42.65
C LYS A 49 4.65 -7.25 -43.67
N HIS A 50 4.01 -6.11 -43.45
CA HIS A 50 4.37 -4.89 -44.15
C HIS A 50 5.83 -4.54 -43.79
N PRO A 51 6.73 -4.40 -44.78
CA PRO A 51 8.06 -3.88 -44.52
C PRO A 51 7.93 -2.43 -44.08
N ARG A 52 8.52 -2.13 -42.90
CA ARG A 52 8.70 -0.78 -42.36
C ARG A 52 9.20 0.14 -43.47
N ARG A 53 8.41 1.16 -43.77
CA ARG A 53 8.86 2.33 -44.53
C ARG A 53 9.81 3.12 -43.64
N SER A 54 11.10 2.97 -43.89
CA SER A 54 12.14 3.86 -43.39
C SER A 54 12.11 5.16 -44.20
N ALA A 55 11.76 6.27 -43.54
CA ALA A 55 12.04 7.66 -43.92
C ALA A 55 11.61 8.51 -42.71
N GLY A 56 12.50 8.93 -41.82
CA GLY A 56 13.38 10.10 -41.93
C GLY A 56 13.56 10.71 -40.53
N PRO A 57 14.50 11.63 -40.31
CA PRO A 57 14.91 12.06 -38.98
C PRO A 57 13.86 13.00 -38.36
N GLY A 58 13.12 12.50 -37.37
CA GLY A 58 12.22 13.29 -36.56
C GLY A 58 13.00 14.07 -35.51
N TYR A 59 13.03 15.38 -35.66
CA TYR A 59 13.38 16.35 -34.65
C TYR A 59 12.72 16.01 -33.30
N TYR A 60 13.50 16.01 -32.22
CA TYR A 60 13.00 15.99 -30.86
C TYR A 60 12.28 17.33 -30.57
N PRO A 61 11.00 17.34 -30.17
CA PRO A 61 10.46 18.47 -29.44
C PRO A 61 10.94 18.40 -27.98
N SER A 62 11.50 19.52 -27.51
CA SER A 62 11.85 19.77 -26.11
C SER A 62 10.62 19.61 -25.20
N PRO A 63 10.78 19.16 -23.94
CA PRO A 63 9.66 19.02 -23.02
C PRO A 63 9.08 20.41 -22.67
N TYR A 64 7.78 20.53 -22.88
CA TYR A 64 6.97 21.70 -22.56
C TYR A 64 6.95 21.92 -21.04
N VAL A 65 7.57 23.01 -20.58
CA VAL A 65 7.45 23.51 -19.21
C VAL A 65 6.23 24.45 -19.17
N ASN A 66 5.30 24.14 -18.28
CA ASN A 66 4.10 24.94 -18.04
C ASN A 66 4.49 26.21 -17.27
N PRO A 67 4.19 27.44 -17.75
CA PRO A 67 4.40 28.64 -16.95
C PRO A 67 3.21 28.85 -16.00
N GLU A 68 3.52 28.88 -14.70
CA GLU A 68 2.61 29.32 -13.64
C GLU A 68 2.52 30.87 -13.67
N PRO A 69 1.35 31.47 -13.39
CA PRO A 69 1.14 32.91 -13.57
C PRO A 69 1.78 33.73 -12.45
N THR A 70 2.57 34.74 -12.84
CA THR A 70 3.10 35.79 -11.97
C THR A 70 2.17 37.01 -12.01
N THR A 71 1.85 37.54 -10.83
CA THR A 71 1.25 38.87 -10.65
C THR A 71 2.20 39.70 -9.79
N GLU A 72 2.63 40.84 -10.35
CA GLU A 72 3.08 42.12 -9.74
C GLU A 72 4.32 42.08 -8.81
N ALA A 73 5.48 42.55 -9.26
CA ALA A 73 5.94 43.95 -9.43
C ALA A 73 6.52 44.54 -8.14
N ASP A 74 7.86 44.68 -8.08
CA ASP A 74 8.50 45.92 -7.61
C ASP A 74 10.02 45.96 -7.91
N VAL A 75 10.38 46.96 -8.73
CA VAL A 75 11.47 47.94 -8.60
C VAL A 75 12.93 47.49 -8.29
N LEU A 76 13.79 47.74 -9.29
CA LEU A 76 15.27 47.86 -9.36
C LEU A 76 15.91 48.78 -8.26
N PRO A 77 17.24 48.79 -8.00
CA PRO A 77 18.30 48.73 -9.03
C PRO A 77 19.63 47.99 -8.75
N SER A 78 20.23 47.66 -9.90
CA SER A 78 21.62 47.42 -10.33
C SER A 78 22.80 47.64 -9.37
N THR A 79 23.72 46.66 -9.36
CA THR A 79 25.19 46.88 -9.34
C THR A 79 25.91 45.86 -10.24
N GLU A 80 26.89 46.38 -10.97
CA GLU A 80 27.72 45.87 -12.07
C GLU A 80 28.89 44.95 -11.64
N VAL A 81 29.51 44.26 -12.64
CA VAL A 81 31.00 44.04 -12.83
C VAL A 81 31.69 42.91 -11.99
N GLN A 82 32.50 41.92 -12.46
CA GLN A 82 33.21 41.42 -13.69
C GLN A 82 33.38 39.87 -13.53
N VAL A 83 33.39 38.94 -14.51
CA VAL A 83 34.21 38.65 -15.73
C VAL A 83 35.65 38.12 -15.52
N LEU A 84 35.80 36.78 -15.65
CA LEU A 84 36.90 35.92 -16.19
C LEU A 84 38.29 35.80 -15.47
N PRO A 85 39.17 34.82 -15.82
CA PRO A 85 38.97 33.42 -16.29
C PRO A 85 39.90 32.34 -15.64
N SER A 86 39.57 31.09 -15.95
CA SER A 86 40.34 29.84 -15.85
C SER A 86 41.63 29.80 -16.69
N LYS A 87 42.61 28.95 -16.30
CA LYS A 87 43.67 28.43 -17.18
C LYS A 87 43.96 26.94 -16.94
N GLU A 88 43.92 26.19 -18.05
CA GLU A 88 44.53 24.88 -18.34
C GLU A 88 46.08 25.03 -18.30
N GLY A 89 46.93 24.04 -17.96
CA GLY A 89 47.16 22.73 -18.59
C GLY A 89 48.40 22.81 -19.51
N GLU A 90 49.46 21.99 -19.25
CA GLU A 90 50.60 21.52 -20.12
C GLU A 90 51.85 21.28 -19.20
N SER A 91 52.35 20.07 -18.85
CA SER A 91 53.11 19.00 -19.55
C SER A 91 54.42 19.41 -20.25
N ASP A 92 55.59 18.88 -19.82
CA ASP A 92 56.41 17.88 -20.57
C ASP A 92 57.82 17.63 -19.96
N ARG A 93 58.27 16.36 -20.05
CA ARG A 93 59.65 15.84 -20.31
C ARG A 93 60.82 16.00 -19.29
N THR A 94 61.81 15.09 -19.11
CA THR A 94 62.15 13.75 -19.63
C THR A 94 63.26 13.09 -18.77
N GLU A 95 63.28 11.75 -18.79
CA GLU A 95 64.41 10.80 -18.90
C GLU A 95 65.33 10.37 -17.73
N ALA A 96 65.49 9.04 -17.70
CA ALA A 96 66.30 8.14 -16.86
C ALA A 96 67.72 7.94 -17.48
N PRO A 97 68.53 6.86 -17.26
CA PRO A 97 68.43 5.66 -16.40
C PRO A 97 69.72 5.39 -15.55
N SER A 98 69.79 4.44 -14.61
CA SER A 98 70.22 3.04 -14.85
C SER A 98 70.35 2.30 -13.52
N ALA A 99 70.02 1.00 -13.51
CA ALA A 99 70.28 0.03 -12.43
C ALA A 99 71.53 -0.82 -12.81
N PRO A 100 71.88 -1.99 -12.19
CA PRO A 100 71.51 -2.58 -10.89
C PRO A 100 72.68 -3.33 -10.14
N GLN A 101 72.35 -3.91 -8.96
CA GLN A 101 72.91 -5.09 -8.23
C GLN A 101 74.28 -5.04 -7.51
N ILE A 102 74.33 -5.55 -6.26
CA ILE A 102 74.91 -6.85 -5.82
C ILE A 102 75.15 -6.87 -4.28
N GLU A 103 74.68 -7.97 -3.66
CA GLU A 103 75.10 -8.75 -2.46
C GLU A 103 75.42 -8.13 -1.07
N GLU A 104 74.63 -8.62 -0.10
CA GLU A 104 75.01 -9.44 1.08
C GLU A 104 76.37 -9.19 1.79
N SER A 105 76.31 -8.75 3.06
CA SER A 105 77.26 -9.19 4.09
C SER A 105 76.68 -9.05 5.50
N THR A 106 76.83 -10.12 6.26
CA THR A 106 76.60 -10.31 7.69
C THR A 106 77.49 -9.43 8.58
N GLY A 107 77.09 -9.23 9.84
CA GLY A 107 77.97 -8.63 10.86
C GLY A 107 77.23 -8.18 12.12
N GLU A 108 77.29 -9.02 13.14
CA GLU A 108 76.87 -8.75 14.52
C GLU A 108 77.80 -7.73 15.22
N ASP A 109 77.25 -7.10 16.25
CA ASP A 109 77.90 -6.54 17.43
C ASP A 109 78.96 -5.43 17.28
N GLU A 110 78.61 -4.21 17.71
CA GLU A 110 79.49 -3.42 18.59
C GLU A 110 78.74 -2.32 19.38
N GLU A 111 78.56 -2.63 20.66
CA GLU A 111 78.75 -1.79 21.85
C GLU A 111 78.47 -0.27 21.88
N ARG A 112 77.53 0.07 22.78
CA ARG A 112 77.67 1.02 23.91
C ARG A 112 78.24 2.41 23.63
N GLY A 113 77.35 3.41 23.72
CA GLY A 113 77.66 4.62 24.50
C GLY A 113 77.14 5.94 23.92
N TRP A 114 75.89 6.30 24.20
CA TRP A 114 75.49 7.71 24.23
C TRP A 114 74.33 7.99 25.21
N PHE A 115 74.48 7.58 26.47
CA PHE A 115 73.65 8.12 27.55
C PHE A 115 74.21 9.48 27.99
N ALA A 116 73.86 10.56 27.28
CA ALA A 116 74.05 11.92 27.80
C ALA A 116 73.22 12.98 27.04
N HIS A 117 71.89 12.87 27.07
CA HIS A 117 71.05 14.04 26.76
C HIS A 117 69.73 14.05 27.53
N ARG A 118 69.83 14.01 28.86
CA ARG A 118 68.71 14.21 29.81
C ARG A 118 68.90 15.54 30.54
N LYS A 119 68.14 16.57 30.14
CA LYS A 119 67.62 17.57 31.10
C LYS A 119 66.42 18.41 30.66
N ARG A 120 65.71 18.03 29.58
CA ARG A 120 64.46 18.73 29.18
C ARG A 120 63.29 17.86 28.71
N SER A 121 63.34 16.52 28.84
CA SER A 121 62.26 15.61 28.43
C SER A 121 61.44 14.99 29.58
N SER A 122 61.69 15.38 30.83
CA SER A 122 60.92 14.84 31.98
C SER A 122 59.44 15.21 31.94
N ARG A 123 59.06 16.28 31.24
CA ARG A 123 57.65 16.68 31.10
C ARG A 123 56.94 15.83 30.05
N PHE A 124 57.63 15.44 28.98
CA PHE A 124 57.04 14.67 27.89
C PHE A 124 56.68 13.24 28.32
N LEU A 125 57.52 12.59 29.14
CA LEU A 125 57.23 11.27 29.67
C LEU A 125 56.03 11.26 30.64
N ILE A 126 55.79 12.34 31.38
CA ILE A 126 54.61 12.47 32.24
C ILE A 126 53.33 12.57 31.40
N PHE A 127 53.34 13.37 30.32
CA PHE A 127 52.17 13.48 29.44
C PHE A 127 51.86 12.16 28.71
N VAL A 128 52.89 11.45 28.24
CA VAL A 128 52.71 10.14 27.59
C VAL A 128 52.18 9.09 28.59
N GLY A 129 52.66 9.11 29.84
CA GLY A 129 52.14 8.24 30.90
C GLY A 129 50.67 8.52 31.22
N ILE A 130 50.29 9.79 31.37
CA ILE A 130 48.89 10.18 31.65
C ILE A 130 47.98 9.82 30.47
N ALA A 131 48.41 10.08 29.23
CA ALA A 131 47.63 9.74 28.04
C ALA A 131 47.41 8.22 27.91
N ALA A 132 48.43 7.41 28.22
CA ALA A 132 48.29 5.95 28.21
C ALA A 132 47.31 5.45 29.29
N VAL A 133 47.34 6.02 30.51
CA VAL A 133 46.40 5.67 31.58
C VAL A 133 44.96 6.08 31.22
N ILE A 134 44.76 7.24 30.58
CA ILE A 134 43.44 7.69 30.13
C ILE A 134 42.89 6.78 29.03
N LEU A 135 43.72 6.35 28.07
CA LEU A 135 43.28 5.46 26.98
C LEU A 135 42.88 4.07 27.50
N VAL A 136 43.64 3.51 28.44
CA VAL A 136 43.27 2.23 29.08
C VAL A 136 42.04 2.40 29.97
N GLY A 137 41.93 3.52 30.71
CA GLY A 137 40.75 3.84 31.52
C GLY A 137 39.48 4.03 30.70
N LEU A 138 39.55 4.66 29.51
CA LEU A 138 38.42 4.80 28.60
C LEU A 138 38.05 3.47 27.94
N ALA A 139 39.03 2.67 27.52
CA ALA A 139 38.78 1.39 26.86
C ALA A 139 38.08 0.38 27.79
N VAL A 140 38.41 0.36 29.09
CA VAL A 140 37.77 -0.53 30.07
C VAL A 140 36.53 0.12 30.70
N GLY A 141 36.52 1.45 30.87
CA GLY A 141 35.43 2.21 31.48
C GLY A 141 34.19 2.41 30.60
N LEU A 142 34.31 2.41 29.27
CA LEU A 142 33.14 2.54 28.37
C LEU A 142 32.35 1.23 28.19
N SER A 143 32.93 0.07 28.48
CA SER A 143 32.24 -1.23 28.37
C SER A 143 31.32 -1.56 29.56
N VAL A 144 31.39 -0.81 30.66
CA VAL A 144 30.57 -1.06 31.86
C VAL A 144 30.07 0.26 32.45
N GLY A 145 28.96 0.79 31.93
CA GLY A 145 28.09 1.66 32.74
C GLY A 145 27.79 3.05 32.19
N LEU A 146 27.05 3.12 31.08
CA LEU A 146 25.89 4.01 31.01
C LEU A 146 24.62 3.14 30.88
N ARG A 147 24.29 2.46 31.97
CA ARG A 147 22.95 1.93 32.23
C ARG A 147 22.56 2.49 33.59
N THR A 148 21.91 3.66 33.55
CA THR A 148 21.26 4.23 34.71
C THR A 148 20.14 3.28 35.13
N SER A 149 20.35 2.71 36.31
CA SER A 149 19.49 1.79 37.00
C SER A 149 18.18 2.46 37.45
N GLY A 150 17.10 1.73 37.25
CA GLY A 150 15.80 1.95 37.86
C GLY A 150 15.00 0.65 37.82
N THR A 151 15.60 -0.47 38.21
CA THR A 151 14.91 -1.76 38.38
C THR A 151 14.35 -1.81 39.79
N THR A 152 13.08 -1.45 39.93
CA THR A 152 12.22 -1.97 41.00
C THR A 152 11.55 -3.24 40.46
N ALA A 153 11.53 -4.26 41.30
CA ALA A 153 11.14 -5.62 41.02
C ALA A 153 9.79 -5.79 40.31
N GLY A 154 9.76 -6.77 39.38
CA GLY A 154 8.61 -7.65 39.17
C GLY A 154 7.42 -7.08 38.42
N THR A 155 7.55 -6.83 37.12
CA THR A 155 6.42 -6.86 36.18
C THR A 155 7.00 -7.22 34.81
N PRO A 156 6.41 -8.15 34.03
CA PRO A 156 6.98 -8.53 32.73
C PRO A 156 7.14 -7.30 31.86
N GLU A 157 8.36 -7.12 31.37
CA GLU A 157 8.80 -6.00 30.56
C GLU A 157 7.88 -5.89 29.35
N SER A 158 6.96 -4.94 29.44
CA SER A 158 6.03 -4.69 28.36
C SER A 158 6.83 -4.12 27.19
N SER A 159 7.04 -4.97 26.18
CA SER A 159 7.74 -4.66 24.93
C SER A 159 7.38 -3.24 24.46
N ARG A 160 8.33 -2.31 24.52
CA ARG A 160 8.19 -0.98 23.92
C ARG A 160 8.06 -1.19 22.42
N SER A 161 6.83 -1.20 21.91
CA SER A 161 6.54 -1.42 20.50
C SER A 161 7.07 -0.23 19.72
N ILE A 162 8.07 -0.46 18.88
CA ILE A 162 8.66 0.56 17.99
C ILE A 162 7.66 0.80 16.86
N PHE A 163 7.24 2.05 16.66
CA PHE A 163 6.35 2.42 15.55
C PHE A 163 6.92 1.91 14.22
N PRO A 164 6.08 1.34 13.33
CA PRO A 164 4.62 1.22 13.39
C PRO A 164 4.07 -0.05 14.06
N ALA A 165 4.86 -0.79 14.85
CA ALA A 165 4.33 -1.94 15.59
C ALA A 165 3.40 -1.47 16.74
N GLY A 166 2.25 -2.13 16.88
CA GLY A 166 1.22 -1.78 17.86
C GLY A 166 -0.16 -2.30 17.49
N SER A 167 -1.14 -2.04 18.37
CA SER A 167 -2.56 -2.29 18.10
C SER A 167 -3.25 -0.97 17.83
N TYR A 168 -3.93 -0.86 16.69
CA TYR A 168 -4.49 0.39 16.19
C TYR A 168 -5.99 0.32 15.90
N ALA A 169 -6.66 1.43 16.15
CA ALA A 169 -8.00 1.76 15.66
C ALA A 169 -7.87 2.72 14.46
N VAL A 170 -8.54 2.38 13.37
CA VAL A 170 -8.35 2.98 12.06
C VAL A 170 -9.71 3.45 11.56
N LYS A 171 -9.96 4.77 11.63
CA LYS A 171 -11.24 5.37 11.25
C LYS A 171 -11.23 5.75 9.78
N THR A 172 -12.14 5.19 8.98
CA THR A 172 -12.22 5.40 7.52
C THR A 172 -13.64 5.74 7.06
N SER A 173 -13.74 6.43 5.94
CA SER A 173 -15.01 6.75 5.26
C SER A 173 -14.96 6.32 3.80
N LEU A 174 -16.11 5.91 3.23
CA LEU A 174 -16.21 5.57 1.81
C LEU A 174 -16.08 6.85 0.98
N LYS A 175 -15.13 6.89 0.05
CA LYS A 175 -14.87 8.05 -0.80
C LYS A 175 -15.31 7.83 -2.24
N LYS A 176 -15.17 6.60 -2.75
CA LYS A 176 -15.48 6.30 -4.14
C LYS A 176 -15.97 4.87 -4.31
N THR A 177 -16.96 4.71 -5.18
CA THR A 177 -17.51 3.43 -5.61
C THR A 177 -17.49 3.32 -7.12
N SER A 178 -17.04 2.17 -7.62
CA SER A 178 -17.18 1.75 -9.02
C SER A 178 -17.81 0.37 -9.07
N THR A 179 -18.77 0.19 -9.97
CA THR A 179 -19.49 -1.09 -10.18
C THR A 179 -19.26 -1.66 -11.58
N LYS A 180 -18.28 -1.12 -12.32
CA LYS A 180 -18.10 -1.39 -13.75
C LYS A 180 -17.70 -2.82 -14.10
N CYS A 181 -17.32 -3.65 -13.12
CA CYS A 181 -16.99 -5.06 -13.38
C CYS A 181 -18.22 -5.98 -13.52
N THR A 182 -19.43 -5.52 -13.18
CA THR A 182 -20.65 -6.33 -13.22
C THR A 182 -21.72 -5.65 -14.10
N SER A 183 -22.53 -6.46 -14.79
CA SER A 183 -23.65 -5.98 -15.59
C SER A 183 -24.78 -5.39 -14.75
N ARG A 184 -24.79 -5.65 -13.44
CA ARG A 184 -25.77 -5.11 -12.49
C ARG A 184 -25.09 -4.46 -11.30
N SER A 185 -25.19 -3.13 -11.22
CA SER A 185 -24.54 -2.33 -10.19
C SER A 185 -24.92 -2.74 -8.76
N SER A 186 -26.18 -3.14 -8.51
CA SER A 186 -26.65 -3.58 -7.20
C SER A 186 -25.98 -4.86 -6.69
N THR A 187 -25.34 -5.62 -7.58
CA THR A 187 -24.59 -6.83 -7.22
C THR A 187 -23.16 -6.55 -6.76
N TRP A 188 -22.73 -5.29 -6.75
CA TRP A 188 -21.52 -4.83 -6.09
C TRP A 188 -21.88 -3.72 -5.11
N ASN A 189 -21.86 -4.04 -3.81
CA ASN A 189 -22.11 -3.05 -2.77
C ASN A 189 -20.83 -2.71 -2.00
N CYS A 190 -20.64 -1.42 -1.73
CA CYS A 190 -19.63 -0.94 -0.81
C CYS A 190 -20.30 -0.66 0.51
N GLU A 191 -19.68 -1.14 1.60
CA GLU A 191 -20.21 -0.89 2.93
C GLU A 191 -20.28 0.63 3.14
N SER A 192 -21.49 1.16 3.32
CA SER A 192 -21.74 2.53 3.68
C SER A 192 -22.17 2.52 5.14
N PHE A 193 -21.51 3.33 5.97
CA PHE A 193 -21.78 3.37 7.39
C PHE A 193 -22.68 4.58 7.67
N ASP A 194 -23.74 4.35 8.46
CA ASP A 194 -24.75 5.37 8.77
C ASP A 194 -24.14 6.63 9.44
N ASP A 195 -23.02 6.46 10.16
CA ASP A 195 -22.27 7.53 10.86
C ASP A 195 -21.06 8.06 10.06
N SER A 196 -21.15 8.11 8.72
CA SER A 196 -20.12 8.53 7.74
C SER A 196 -18.78 7.81 7.80
N SER A 197 -18.56 6.93 8.78
CA SER A 197 -17.25 6.33 9.07
C SER A 197 -17.33 4.97 9.76
N THR A 198 -16.28 4.17 9.57
CA THR A 198 -16.08 2.88 10.23
C THR A 198 -14.73 2.81 10.89
N THR A 199 -14.66 2.11 12.03
CA THR A 199 -13.41 1.88 12.74
C THR A 199 -12.97 0.43 12.56
N LEU A 200 -11.78 0.25 11.99
CA LEU A 200 -11.13 -1.04 11.84
C LEU A 200 -10.09 -1.23 12.93
N HIS A 201 -9.94 -2.45 13.41
CA HIS A 201 -8.95 -2.80 14.44
C HIS A 201 -7.87 -3.68 13.84
N TRP A 202 -6.64 -3.18 13.83
CA TRP A 202 -5.48 -3.85 13.25
C TRP A 202 -4.37 -4.02 14.28
N ASN A 203 -3.70 -5.15 14.23
CA ASN A 203 -2.50 -5.42 15.03
C ASN A 203 -1.31 -5.55 14.08
N ILE A 204 -0.32 -4.69 14.27
CA ILE A 204 0.92 -4.65 13.50
C ILE A 204 2.05 -5.18 14.39
N GLN A 205 2.70 -6.25 13.95
CA GLN A 205 3.81 -6.86 14.66
C GLN A 205 5.11 -6.67 13.88
N SER A 206 6.22 -6.40 14.57
CA SER A 206 7.54 -6.40 13.95
C SER A 206 8.07 -7.83 13.86
N ARG A 207 8.59 -8.20 12.69
CA ARG A 207 9.31 -9.46 12.44
C ARG A 207 10.83 -9.28 12.37
N GLY A 208 11.31 -8.05 12.55
CA GLY A 208 12.71 -7.68 12.41
C GLY A 208 12.88 -6.24 11.95
N LEU A 209 14.07 -5.91 11.45
CA LEU A 209 14.36 -4.59 10.91
C LEU A 209 13.49 -4.31 9.68
N ALA A 210 12.58 -3.35 9.79
CA ALA A 210 11.68 -2.90 8.72
C ALA A 210 10.74 -3.97 8.11
N ALA A 211 10.59 -5.13 8.76
CA ALA A 211 9.66 -6.17 8.37
C ALA A 211 8.49 -6.20 9.37
N PHE A 212 7.27 -6.09 8.85
CA PHE A 212 6.06 -6.03 9.67
C PHE A 212 4.99 -7.00 9.14
N THR A 213 4.17 -7.52 10.05
CA THR A 213 2.95 -8.26 9.70
C THR A 213 1.73 -7.56 10.26
N ILE A 214 0.59 -7.70 9.59
CA ILE A 214 -0.69 -7.13 10.01
C ILE A 214 -1.73 -8.23 10.19
N SER A 215 -2.52 -8.10 11.24
CA SER A 215 -3.63 -8.99 11.56
C SER A 215 -4.89 -8.19 11.89
N SER A 216 -6.06 -8.73 11.57
CA SER A 216 -7.35 -8.15 11.94
C SER A 216 -8.37 -9.24 12.22
N LYS A 217 -9.29 -8.95 13.15
CA LYS A 217 -10.50 -9.76 13.32
C LYS A 217 -11.49 -9.45 12.19
N GLN A 218 -12.51 -10.30 12.06
CA GLN A 218 -13.58 -10.08 11.10
C GLN A 218 -14.23 -8.72 11.36
N ASN A 219 -14.44 -7.96 10.28
CA ASN A 219 -15.08 -6.65 10.28
C ASN A 219 -15.94 -6.50 9.00
N PRO A 220 -16.75 -5.45 8.87
CA PRO A 220 -17.63 -5.29 7.70
C PRO A 220 -16.90 -5.21 6.36
N LEU A 221 -15.63 -4.75 6.32
CA LEU A 221 -14.86 -4.64 5.09
C LEU A 221 -14.09 -5.93 4.74
N THR A 222 -13.73 -6.75 5.72
CA THR A 222 -12.80 -7.86 5.51
C THR A 222 -13.11 -9.06 6.40
N PRO A 223 -12.88 -10.29 5.92
CA PRO A 223 -12.79 -11.44 6.82
C PRO A 223 -11.62 -11.26 7.80
N SER A 224 -11.58 -12.10 8.85
CA SER A 224 -10.40 -12.14 9.72
C SER A 224 -9.17 -12.61 8.94
N PHE A 225 -8.03 -11.99 9.21
CA PHE A 225 -6.74 -12.38 8.64
C PHE A 225 -5.64 -12.23 9.70
N SER A 226 -4.60 -13.04 9.58
CA SER A 226 -3.46 -13.04 10.50
C SER A 226 -2.16 -13.10 9.73
N ASP A 227 -1.15 -12.41 10.26
CA ASP A 227 0.22 -12.48 9.76
C ASP A 227 0.38 -12.17 8.26
N VAL A 228 -0.40 -11.20 7.75
CA VAL A 228 -0.24 -10.71 6.38
C VAL A 228 0.97 -9.80 6.31
N ASP A 229 1.85 -10.02 5.35
CA ASP A 229 3.06 -9.21 5.19
C ASP A 229 2.75 -7.75 4.82
N LEU A 230 3.40 -6.83 5.52
CA LEU A 230 3.44 -5.42 5.18
C LEU A 230 4.77 -5.09 4.50
N LYS A 231 4.68 -4.51 3.30
CA LYS A 231 5.84 -4.02 2.56
C LYS A 231 6.04 -2.53 2.83
N LEU A 232 7.23 -2.16 3.32
CA LEU A 232 7.65 -0.77 3.37
C LEU A 232 7.94 -0.26 1.95
N VAL A 233 7.33 0.86 1.59
CA VAL A 233 7.51 1.56 0.32
C VAL A 233 7.94 2.99 0.63
N ASP A 234 8.89 3.51 -0.16
CA ASP A 234 9.42 4.87 0.00
C ASP A 234 10.02 5.16 1.39
N GLY A 235 10.73 4.17 1.95
CA GLY A 235 11.48 4.30 3.21
C GLY A 235 12.29 5.60 3.29
N ASN A 236 12.16 6.32 4.40
CA ASN A 236 12.81 7.60 4.67
C ASN A 236 12.42 8.77 3.75
N ARG A 237 11.33 8.66 2.98
CA ARG A 237 10.78 9.76 2.16
C ARG A 237 9.46 10.26 2.73
N PRO A 238 8.99 11.47 2.38
CA PRO A 238 7.69 11.97 2.85
C PRO A 238 6.50 11.06 2.48
N THR A 239 6.64 10.23 1.44
CA THR A 239 5.62 9.26 0.99
C THR A 239 5.79 7.86 1.60
N GLU A 240 6.59 7.73 2.66
CA GLU A 240 6.83 6.46 3.35
C GLU A 240 5.51 5.85 3.82
N ARG A 241 5.29 4.60 3.40
CA ARG A 241 4.04 3.89 3.69
C ARG A 241 4.26 2.39 3.76
N LEU A 242 3.44 1.74 4.56
CA LEU A 242 3.29 0.30 4.57
C LEU A 242 2.14 -0.08 3.65
N VAL A 243 2.36 -1.09 2.80
CA VAL A 243 1.33 -1.59 1.88
C VAL A 243 1.16 -3.09 2.10
N PHE A 244 -0.09 -3.54 2.16
CA PHE A 244 -0.43 -4.96 2.12
C PHE A 244 -1.50 -5.24 1.08
N PHE A 245 -1.56 -6.50 0.64
CA PHE A 245 -2.56 -7.03 -0.27
C PHE A 245 -3.13 -8.30 0.32
N LEU A 246 -4.45 -8.39 0.39
CA LEU A 246 -5.17 -9.54 0.90
C LEU A 246 -6.20 -10.00 -0.15
N PRO A 247 -5.94 -11.10 -0.87
CA PRO A 247 -6.95 -11.71 -1.72
C PRO A 247 -8.08 -12.27 -0.84
N MET A 248 -9.32 -11.97 -1.21
CA MET A 248 -10.49 -12.39 -0.46
C MET A 248 -11.69 -12.64 -1.36
N THR A 249 -12.62 -13.45 -0.85
CA THR A 249 -13.94 -13.60 -1.46
C THR A 249 -14.89 -12.57 -0.87
N LYS A 250 -15.55 -11.79 -1.72
CA LYS A 250 -16.64 -10.89 -1.33
C LYS A 250 -17.97 -11.52 -1.66
N VAL A 251 -18.89 -11.45 -0.70
CA VAL A 251 -20.29 -11.86 -0.86
C VAL A 251 -21.15 -10.61 -0.79
N VAL A 252 -22.06 -10.46 -1.75
CA VAL A 252 -22.99 -9.33 -1.84
C VAL A 252 -24.42 -9.86 -1.88
N VAL A 253 -25.27 -9.27 -1.06
CA VAL A 253 -26.73 -9.41 -1.15
C VAL A 253 -27.26 -8.15 -1.83
N PRO A 254 -27.74 -8.22 -3.08
CA PRO A 254 -28.22 -7.06 -3.81
C PRO A 254 -29.44 -6.43 -3.12
N SER A 255 -29.49 -5.11 -3.04
CA SER A 255 -30.62 -4.39 -2.41
C SER A 255 -31.95 -4.53 -3.17
N ASP A 256 -31.88 -4.75 -4.48
CA ASP A 256 -33.02 -5.02 -5.37
C ASP A 256 -33.16 -6.52 -5.70
N GLY A 257 -32.39 -7.38 -5.02
CA GLY A 257 -32.33 -8.81 -5.26
C GLY A 257 -33.62 -9.53 -4.90
N ALA A 258 -33.72 -10.81 -5.28
CA ALA A 258 -34.90 -11.64 -5.00
C ALA A 258 -36.23 -11.11 -5.57
N THR A 259 -36.17 -10.23 -6.56
CA THR A 259 -37.34 -9.63 -7.23
C THR A 259 -37.54 -10.22 -8.64
N PRO A 260 -38.72 -10.06 -9.26
CA PRO A 260 -38.93 -10.50 -10.65
C PRO A 260 -37.98 -9.82 -11.65
N SER A 261 -37.52 -8.60 -11.35
CA SER A 261 -36.58 -7.83 -12.19
C SER A 261 -35.11 -8.13 -11.89
N ASN A 262 -34.81 -8.68 -10.71
CA ASN A 262 -33.50 -9.16 -10.33
C ASN A 262 -33.61 -10.42 -9.45
N ARG A 263 -33.44 -11.58 -10.08
CA ARG A 263 -33.47 -12.88 -9.38
C ARG A 263 -32.24 -13.11 -8.50
N ALA A 264 -31.18 -12.31 -8.62
CA ALA A 264 -29.96 -12.49 -7.84
C ALA A 264 -30.23 -12.18 -6.36
N ALA A 265 -30.30 -13.22 -5.53
CA ALA A 265 -30.42 -13.09 -4.08
C ALA A 265 -29.06 -12.94 -3.41
N LYS A 266 -28.02 -13.58 -3.97
CA LYS A 266 -26.66 -13.54 -3.45
C LYS A 266 -25.66 -13.68 -4.57
N CYS A 267 -24.63 -12.84 -4.58
CA CYS A 267 -23.54 -12.87 -5.54
C CYS A 267 -22.19 -13.02 -4.82
N GLN A 268 -21.30 -13.81 -5.41
CA GLN A 268 -19.96 -14.06 -4.88
C GLN A 268 -18.92 -13.65 -5.91
N TYR A 269 -17.88 -12.95 -5.44
CA TYR A 269 -16.68 -12.56 -6.19
C TYR A 269 -15.48 -13.18 -5.49
N ARG A 270 -14.71 -14.04 -6.18
CA ARG A 270 -13.60 -14.80 -5.53
C ARG A 270 -12.26 -14.08 -5.52
N ASP A 271 -12.02 -13.21 -6.50
CA ASP A 271 -10.69 -12.61 -6.74
C ASP A 271 -10.63 -11.13 -6.33
N VAL A 272 -11.38 -10.76 -5.28
CA VAL A 272 -11.35 -9.39 -4.77
C VAL A 272 -10.04 -9.19 -4.02
N VAL A 273 -9.30 -8.15 -4.36
CA VAL A 273 -8.09 -7.77 -3.63
C VAL A 273 -8.43 -6.62 -2.71
N LEU A 274 -8.29 -6.85 -1.41
CA LEU A 274 -8.20 -5.77 -0.45
C LEU A 274 -6.76 -5.26 -0.42
N ARG A 275 -6.57 -3.99 -0.69
CA ARG A 275 -5.29 -3.30 -0.54
C ARG A 275 -5.42 -2.27 0.56
N GLY A 276 -4.51 -2.31 1.53
CA GLY A 276 -4.36 -1.27 2.53
C GLY A 276 -3.03 -0.55 2.39
N THR A 277 -3.06 0.77 2.53
CA THR A 277 -1.91 1.65 2.53
C THR A 277 -1.93 2.47 3.81
N LEU A 278 -0.88 2.39 4.61
CA LEU A 278 -0.74 3.09 5.88
C LEU A 278 0.46 4.02 5.81
N TYR A 279 0.25 5.33 5.88
CA TYR A 279 1.34 6.30 5.84
C TYR A 279 2.00 6.40 7.21
N THR A 280 3.33 6.28 7.24
CA THR A 280 4.14 6.29 8.47
C THR A 280 4.85 7.63 8.70
N ARG A 281 4.69 8.57 7.76
CA ARG A 281 5.21 9.93 7.83
C ARG A 281 4.10 10.94 7.53
N TRP A 282 4.25 12.12 8.12
CA TRP A 282 3.42 13.28 7.80
C TRP A 282 3.77 13.80 6.40
N ARG A 283 2.86 14.56 5.77
CA ARG A 283 3.06 15.12 4.42
C ARG A 283 4.25 16.08 4.31
N ASP A 284 4.67 16.66 5.43
CA ASP A 284 5.88 17.49 5.55
C ASP A 284 7.17 16.68 5.74
N GLY A 285 7.08 15.34 5.71
CA GLY A 285 8.21 14.43 5.84
C GLY A 285 8.61 14.10 7.27
N ARG A 286 7.98 14.70 8.29
CA ARG A 286 8.28 14.38 9.69
C ARG A 286 7.81 12.96 10.03
N GLY A 287 8.61 12.28 10.86
CA GLY A 287 8.22 10.98 11.42
C GLY A 287 6.99 11.13 12.30
N ILE A 288 6.08 10.16 12.23
CA ILE A 288 4.93 10.12 13.13
C ILE A 288 5.36 9.50 14.47
N PRO A 289 5.17 10.18 15.61
CA PRO A 289 5.54 9.61 16.89
C PRO A 289 4.67 8.38 17.19
N ALA A 290 5.28 7.36 17.78
CA ALA A 290 4.53 6.23 18.33
C ALA A 290 3.51 6.74 19.37
N PRO A 291 2.28 6.19 19.43
CA PRO A 291 1.37 6.50 20.53
C PRO A 291 2.07 6.28 21.87
N GLY A 292 2.07 7.32 22.72
CA GLY A 292 2.90 7.38 23.94
C GLY A 292 2.52 6.40 25.06
N GLN A 293 1.50 5.56 24.86
CA GLN A 293 1.10 4.51 25.78
C GLN A 293 0.62 3.29 24.99
N GLN A 294 0.85 2.09 25.53
CA GLN A 294 0.27 0.83 25.03
C GLN A 294 -1.24 0.79 25.26
N GLN A 295 -1.96 1.76 24.72
CA GLN A 295 -3.40 1.72 24.64
C GLN A 295 -3.76 0.66 23.61
N GLN A 296 -4.55 -0.31 24.04
CA GLN A 296 -5.08 -1.32 23.14
C GLN A 296 -5.96 -0.61 22.10
N HIS A 297 -5.59 -0.70 20.82
CA HIS A 297 -6.25 -0.01 19.70
C HIS A 297 -6.13 1.51 19.76
N ALA A 298 -4.91 2.04 19.95
CA ALA A 298 -4.64 3.47 19.80
C ALA A 298 -5.04 3.96 18.40
N ALA A 299 -5.47 5.22 18.27
CA ALA A 299 -5.78 5.77 16.94
C ALA A 299 -4.55 5.70 16.02
N TRP A 300 -4.72 5.23 14.79
CA TRP A 300 -3.64 5.28 13.81
C TRP A 300 -3.28 6.74 13.52
N PRO A 301 -2.01 7.14 13.69
CA PRO A 301 -1.64 8.54 13.70
C PRO A 301 -1.35 9.14 12.31
N GLY A 302 -1.35 8.34 11.25
CA GLY A 302 -1.11 8.79 9.86
C GLY A 302 -2.34 8.72 8.96
N ASP A 303 -2.15 9.11 7.70
CA ASP A 303 -3.15 8.89 6.65
C ASP A 303 -3.28 7.39 6.32
N ILE A 304 -4.43 7.02 5.79
CA ILE A 304 -4.74 5.64 5.40
C ILE A 304 -5.58 5.62 4.13
N GLU A 305 -5.36 4.59 3.33
CA GLU A 305 -6.17 4.28 2.15
C GLU A 305 -6.47 2.79 2.13
N ILE A 306 -7.73 2.43 1.89
CA ILE A 306 -8.18 1.04 1.80
C ILE A 306 -9.01 0.91 0.53
N SER A 307 -8.69 -0.06 -0.31
CA SER A 307 -9.46 -0.33 -1.52
C SER A 307 -9.81 -1.81 -1.62
N GLN A 308 -11.09 -2.11 -1.87
CA GLN A 308 -11.51 -3.40 -2.41
C GLN A 308 -11.56 -3.27 -3.93
N LEU A 309 -10.73 -4.01 -4.65
CA LEU A 309 -10.64 -3.95 -6.10
C LEU A 309 -10.94 -5.32 -6.70
N MET A 310 -11.79 -5.34 -7.72
CA MET A 310 -12.05 -6.51 -8.55
C MET A 310 -12.03 -6.10 -10.02
N ASN A 311 -11.11 -6.67 -10.79
CA ASN A 311 -11.17 -6.54 -12.24
C ASN A 311 -12.26 -7.45 -12.78
N SER A 312 -12.89 -7.04 -13.88
CA SER A 312 -13.84 -7.92 -14.56
C SER A 312 -13.16 -9.19 -15.04
N THR A 313 -13.76 -10.32 -14.68
CA THR A 313 -13.28 -11.65 -15.04
C THR A 313 -14.47 -12.46 -15.54
N ILE A 314 -14.31 -13.13 -16.68
CA ILE A 314 -15.34 -14.01 -17.24
C ILE A 314 -15.73 -15.07 -16.20
N GLY A 315 -17.04 -15.27 -16.02
CA GLY A 315 -17.58 -16.20 -15.02
C GLY A 315 -17.70 -15.63 -13.60
N GLN A 316 -17.36 -14.35 -13.39
CA GLN A 316 -17.59 -13.62 -12.14
C GLN A 316 -18.51 -12.40 -12.38
N PRO A 317 -19.38 -12.04 -11.43
CA PRO A 317 -19.70 -12.78 -10.20
C PRO A 317 -20.46 -14.08 -10.47
N THR A 318 -20.40 -15.02 -9.53
CA THR A 318 -21.33 -16.15 -9.48
C THR A 318 -22.52 -15.79 -8.59
N CYS A 319 -23.72 -15.70 -9.15
CA CYS A 319 -24.93 -15.34 -8.41
C CYS A 319 -25.90 -16.53 -8.31
N VAL A 320 -26.66 -16.56 -7.21
CA VAL A 320 -27.72 -17.53 -6.95
C VAL A 320 -29.04 -16.80 -6.65
N ASP A 321 -30.15 -17.48 -6.91
CA ASP A 321 -31.49 -17.03 -6.52
C ASP A 321 -31.84 -17.43 -5.07
N ASN A 322 -33.09 -17.17 -4.65
CA ASN A 322 -33.59 -17.49 -3.31
C ASN A 322 -33.57 -19.00 -2.99
N SER A 323 -33.59 -19.86 -4.01
CA SER A 323 -33.50 -21.31 -3.85
C SER A 323 -32.05 -21.81 -3.75
N GLY A 324 -31.07 -20.91 -3.92
CA GLY A 324 -29.65 -21.27 -4.01
C GLY A 324 -29.25 -21.77 -5.40
N THR A 325 -30.12 -21.68 -6.40
CA THR A 325 -29.82 -22.10 -7.77
C THR A 325 -28.98 -21.04 -8.46
N GLN A 326 -27.89 -21.44 -9.09
CA GLN A 326 -27.03 -20.53 -9.84
C GLN A 326 -27.79 -19.94 -11.04
N ILE A 327 -27.68 -18.63 -11.21
CA ILE A 327 -28.31 -17.89 -12.32
C ILE A 327 -27.25 -17.23 -13.20
N ALA A 328 -27.61 -16.98 -14.46
CA ALA A 328 -26.76 -16.32 -15.45
C ALA A 328 -27.22 -14.87 -15.77
N ASP A 329 -28.10 -14.29 -14.96
CA ASP A 329 -28.70 -12.97 -15.22
C ASP A 329 -27.71 -11.82 -14.96
N VAL A 330 -26.69 -12.09 -14.14
CA VAL A 330 -25.61 -11.17 -13.79
C VAL A 330 -24.35 -11.68 -14.47
N GLN A 331 -23.71 -10.81 -15.23
CA GLN A 331 -22.55 -11.13 -16.05
C GLN A 331 -21.41 -10.17 -15.74
N ALA A 332 -20.20 -10.58 -16.10
CA ALA A 332 -19.05 -9.69 -16.12
C ALA A 332 -19.30 -8.51 -17.10
N ALA A 333 -18.89 -7.30 -16.73
CA ALA A 333 -18.96 -6.10 -17.56
C ALA A 333 -17.55 -5.54 -17.87
N GLN A 334 -17.43 -4.43 -18.59
CA GLN A 334 -16.11 -3.86 -18.90
C GLN A 334 -15.64 -2.91 -17.80
N GLY A 335 -14.49 -3.21 -17.18
CA GLY A 335 -13.82 -2.34 -16.20
C GLY A 335 -13.56 -3.04 -14.87
N SER A 336 -13.52 -2.26 -13.79
CA SER A 336 -13.26 -2.73 -12.43
C SER A 336 -14.34 -2.25 -11.46
N CYS A 337 -14.64 -3.10 -10.49
CA CYS A 337 -15.38 -2.70 -9.31
C CYS A 337 -14.41 -2.25 -8.23
N GLU A 338 -14.76 -1.18 -7.53
CA GLU A 338 -13.92 -0.53 -6.54
C GLU A 338 -14.79 -0.05 -5.38
N CYS A 339 -14.34 -0.30 -4.15
CA CYS A 339 -14.75 0.43 -2.97
C CYS A 339 -13.50 1.05 -2.36
N PHE A 340 -13.38 2.38 -2.43
CA PHE A 340 -12.23 3.11 -1.94
C PHE A 340 -12.61 3.91 -0.69
N PHE A 341 -11.87 3.67 0.38
CA PHE A 341 -12.02 4.28 1.69
C PHE A 341 -10.73 5.00 2.06
N SER A 342 -10.83 6.14 2.73
CA SER A 342 -9.67 6.86 3.26
C SER A 342 -9.93 7.37 4.66
N SER A 343 -8.89 7.89 5.32
CA SER A 343 -9.06 8.71 6.53
C SER A 343 -10.10 9.81 6.27
N GLU A 344 -10.88 10.13 7.30
CA GLU A 344 -11.59 11.41 7.31
C GLU A 344 -10.54 12.52 7.34
N ASP A 345 -10.73 13.55 6.52
CA ASP A 345 -9.92 14.75 6.64
C ASP A 345 -10.16 15.26 8.06
N GLN A 346 -9.12 15.26 8.89
CA GLN A 346 -9.16 16.06 10.11
C GLN A 346 -9.26 17.50 9.61
N ALA A 347 -10.49 18.01 9.50
CA ALA A 347 -10.72 19.43 9.37
C ALA A 347 -9.87 20.07 10.46
N THR A 348 -8.85 20.82 10.05
CA THR A 348 -7.95 21.52 10.93
C THR A 348 -8.80 22.36 11.86
N GLY A 349 -9.05 21.85 13.07
CA GLY A 349 -9.76 22.51 14.14
C GLY A 349 -8.90 23.61 14.73
N ASN A 350 -8.55 24.60 13.90
CA ASN A 350 -8.23 25.95 14.35
C ASN A 350 -9.53 26.74 14.31
N THR A 351 -10.55 26.30 15.06
CA THR A 351 -11.61 27.21 15.47
C THR A 351 -11.13 27.85 16.76
N ALA A 352 -10.82 29.13 16.64
CA ALA A 352 -10.30 30.00 17.67
C ALA A 352 -11.02 29.80 19.02
N ALA A 353 -10.22 29.55 20.06
CA ALA A 353 -10.59 29.96 21.40
C ALA A 353 -10.65 31.50 21.40
N ASN A 354 -11.86 32.05 21.34
CA ASN A 354 -12.20 33.41 21.77
C ASN A 354 -13.72 33.47 21.95
N GLU A 355 -14.18 33.15 23.15
CA GLU A 355 -15.14 33.97 23.89
C GLU A 355 -15.02 33.74 25.40
#